data_AF-A0A2E7NFN6-F1
#
_entry.id   AF-A0A2E7NFN6-F1
#
_cell.length_a   1.000
_cell.length_b   1.000
_cell.length_c   1.000
_cell.angle_alpha   90.00
_cell.angle_beta   90.00
_cell.angle_gamma   90.00
#
_symmetry.space_group_name_H-M   'P 1'
#
loop_
_entity.id
_entity.type
_entity.pdbx_description
1 polymer ?
#
loop_
_entity_poly.entity_id
_entity_poly.type
_entity_poly.pdbx_seq_one_letter_code
_entity_poly.pdbx_strand_id
1 'polypeptide(L)'
;MIHTRVVFLALIAVFAAVGSFAQVGTNNSVLNPNLASADELQAAPHIDSTIAQAIIAGRPYLTATALDATLSAATLSDQQRTEVFVNLFVPINLNTASEEEMMLVPGVGGRMAHEFDEYRPWEGGILRFRREIGKYVDDDEVARLEKYVFVPMDLNAASSEDFLTIPGVGNRMVHEFEEYRPYVNMAQFEREIGKYVDENEVARLARYVYIEQ
;
A
#
# COMPACT_ATOMS: atom_id res chain seq x y z
N MET A 1 -21.32 58.45 33.97
CA MET A 1 -20.96 57.07 34.33
C MET A 1 -21.00 56.21 33.08
N ILE A 2 -19.82 55.78 32.66
CA ILE A 2 -19.53 55.00 31.45
C ILE A 2 -19.89 53.54 31.73
N HIS A 3 -20.75 52.91 30.93
CA HIS A 3 -20.91 51.44 30.94
C HIS A 3 -20.82 50.91 29.50
N THR A 4 -19.58 50.66 29.14
CA THR A 4 -18.98 49.71 28.18
C THR A 4 -19.94 48.71 27.53
N ARG A 5 -20.05 48.77 26.20
CA ARG A 5 -20.63 47.71 25.37
C ARG A 5 -19.61 46.57 25.24
N VAL A 6 -19.94 45.40 25.75
CA VAL A 6 -19.17 44.16 25.54
C VAL A 6 -19.47 43.66 24.12
N VAL A 7 -18.47 43.77 23.23
CA VAL A 7 -18.53 43.17 21.89
C VAL A 7 -18.02 41.74 22.03
N PHE A 8 -18.92 40.77 21.82
CA PHE A 8 -18.54 39.36 21.66
C PHE A 8 -17.84 39.19 20.30
N LEU A 9 -16.53 39.05 20.31
CA LEU A 9 -15.77 38.55 19.17
C LEU A 9 -15.96 37.04 19.11
N ALA A 10 -16.82 36.57 18.21
CA ALA A 10 -16.92 35.17 17.84
C ALA A 10 -15.65 34.80 17.06
N LEU A 11 -14.74 34.10 17.72
CA LEU A 11 -13.58 33.48 17.07
C LEU A 11 -14.10 32.29 16.25
N ILE A 12 -14.27 32.46 14.94
CA ILE A 12 -14.54 31.36 14.03
C ILE A 12 -13.23 30.59 13.89
N ALA A 13 -13.10 29.51 14.65
CA ALA A 13 -12.07 28.50 14.41
C ALA A 13 -12.43 27.78 13.10
N VAL A 14 -11.80 28.19 12.01
CA VAL A 14 -11.80 27.42 10.76
C VAL A 14 -11.00 26.15 11.05
N PHE A 15 -11.69 25.07 11.39
CA PHE A 15 -11.13 23.73 11.24
C PHE A 15 -10.89 23.54 9.75
N ALA A 16 -9.66 23.74 9.30
CA ALA A 16 -9.22 23.11 8.07
C ALA A 16 -9.42 21.61 8.30
N ALA A 17 -10.37 21.01 7.59
CA ALA A 17 -10.42 19.58 7.45
C ALA A 17 -9.07 19.18 6.85
N VAL A 18 -8.14 18.74 7.70
CA VAL A 18 -7.02 17.93 7.25
C VAL A 18 -7.70 16.70 6.71
N GLY A 19 -7.95 16.67 5.40
CA GLY A 19 -8.49 15.49 4.76
C GLY A 19 -7.61 14.34 5.19
N SER A 20 -8.20 13.25 5.65
CA SER A 20 -7.48 11.99 5.86
C SER A 20 -6.74 11.70 4.55
N PHE A 21 -5.44 11.98 4.53
CA PHE A 21 -4.62 11.69 3.38
C PHE A 21 -4.44 10.18 3.41
N ALA A 22 -5.29 9.47 2.68
CA ALA A 22 -5.14 8.03 2.52
C ALA A 22 -3.70 7.74 2.08
N GLN A 23 -2.94 7.07 2.94
CA GLN A 23 -1.60 6.57 2.68
C GLN A 23 -1.72 5.13 2.17
N VAL A 24 -1.65 4.86 0.86
CA VAL A 24 -1.68 3.50 0.24
C VAL A 24 -3.09 2.99 -0.06
N GLY A 25 -3.22 2.30 -1.20
CA GLY A 25 -4.13 1.15 -1.24
C GLY A 25 -5.62 1.42 -1.34
N THR A 26 -6.07 2.58 -1.84
CA THR A 26 -7.41 2.67 -2.48
C THR A 26 -7.41 1.92 -3.80
N ASN A 27 -7.12 0.63 -3.69
CA ASN A 27 -7.04 -0.40 -4.70
C ASN A 27 -8.43 -0.86 -5.11
N ASN A 28 -9.46 -0.03 -4.93
CA ASN A 28 -10.83 -0.37 -5.32
C ASN A 28 -10.93 -0.73 -6.81
N SER A 29 -9.96 -0.33 -7.64
CA SER A 29 -9.86 -0.71 -9.05
C SER A 29 -8.74 -1.70 -9.39
N VAL A 30 -7.85 -2.06 -8.47
CA VAL A 30 -6.72 -2.99 -8.71
C VAL A 30 -6.74 -4.07 -7.65
N LEU A 31 -7.13 -5.28 -8.01
CA LEU A 31 -7.22 -6.40 -7.11
C LEU A 31 -5.87 -6.70 -6.45
N ASN A 32 -5.90 -7.03 -5.17
CA ASN A 32 -4.73 -7.55 -4.47
C ASN A 32 -4.74 -9.09 -4.56
N PRO A 33 -3.73 -9.73 -5.15
CA PRO A 33 -3.70 -11.17 -5.36
C PRO A 33 -3.63 -11.98 -4.07
N ASN A 34 -3.27 -11.37 -2.93
CA ASN A 34 -3.30 -12.03 -1.62
C ASN A 34 -4.69 -12.03 -0.98
N LEU A 35 -5.60 -11.18 -1.47
CA LEU A 35 -6.91 -10.95 -0.84
C LEU A 35 -8.09 -11.32 -1.75
N ALA A 36 -7.91 -11.21 -3.08
CA ALA A 36 -8.96 -11.47 -4.05
C ALA A 36 -9.54 -12.90 -3.92
N SER A 37 -10.84 -13.05 -4.12
CA SER A 37 -11.50 -14.34 -4.25
C SER A 37 -11.16 -15.01 -5.59
N ALA A 38 -11.47 -16.30 -5.72
CA ALA A 38 -11.30 -17.02 -6.99
C ALA A 38 -12.14 -16.40 -8.12
N ASP A 39 -13.32 -15.89 -7.81
CA ASP A 39 -14.22 -15.26 -8.79
C ASP A 39 -13.68 -13.89 -9.25
N GLU A 40 -13.16 -13.08 -8.32
CA GLU A 40 -12.51 -11.80 -8.65
C GLU A 40 -11.26 -12.02 -9.48
N LEU A 41 -10.45 -13.03 -9.17
CA LEU A 41 -9.28 -13.40 -9.97
C LEU A 41 -9.67 -13.77 -11.40
N GLN A 42 -10.69 -14.61 -11.57
CA GLN A 42 -11.17 -15.04 -12.89
C GLN A 42 -11.83 -13.93 -13.71
N ALA A 43 -12.22 -12.83 -13.07
CA ALA A 43 -12.71 -11.64 -13.77
C ALA A 43 -11.56 -10.81 -14.38
N ALA A 44 -10.30 -11.04 -13.97
CA ALA A 44 -9.15 -10.36 -14.54
C ALA A 44 -8.78 -10.93 -15.93
N PRO A 45 -8.24 -10.10 -16.84
CA PRO A 45 -7.83 -10.55 -18.18
C PRO A 45 -6.85 -11.72 -18.12
N HIS A 46 -7.03 -12.72 -19.00
CA HIS A 46 -6.16 -13.91 -19.11
C HIS A 46 -6.11 -14.83 -17.90
N ILE A 47 -6.88 -14.59 -16.84
CA ILE A 47 -6.90 -15.45 -15.66
C ILE A 47 -8.09 -16.41 -15.77
N ASP A 48 -7.81 -17.65 -16.14
CA ASP A 48 -8.80 -18.73 -16.06
C ASP A 48 -8.84 -19.37 -14.66
N SER A 49 -9.74 -20.35 -14.47
CA SER A 49 -9.88 -21.05 -13.19
C SER A 49 -8.61 -21.77 -12.73
N THR A 50 -7.76 -22.23 -13.66
CA THR A 50 -6.50 -22.93 -13.35
C THR A 50 -5.47 -21.93 -12.84
N ILE A 51 -5.34 -20.79 -13.52
CA ILE A 51 -4.42 -19.71 -13.13
C ILE A 51 -4.87 -19.09 -11.81
N ALA A 52 -6.17 -18.86 -11.61
CA ALA A 52 -6.71 -18.36 -10.34
C ALA A 52 -6.35 -19.30 -9.17
N GLN A 53 -6.44 -20.62 -9.35
CA GLN A 53 -6.03 -21.59 -8.34
C GLN A 53 -4.52 -21.56 -8.10
N ALA A 54 -3.70 -21.40 -9.13
CA ALA A 54 -2.25 -21.25 -9.00
C ALA A 54 -1.89 -20.00 -8.18
N ILE A 55 -2.58 -18.87 -8.43
CA ILE A 55 -2.42 -17.63 -7.66
C ILE A 55 -2.79 -17.85 -6.20
N ILE A 56 -3.93 -18.49 -5.92
CA ILE A 56 -4.37 -18.77 -4.55
C ILE A 56 -3.38 -19.68 -3.82
N ALA A 57 -2.89 -20.73 -4.49
CA ALA A 57 -1.93 -21.67 -3.93
C ALA A 57 -0.55 -21.04 -3.67
N GLY A 58 -0.19 -19.99 -4.42
CA GLY A 58 1.08 -19.27 -4.27
C GLY A 58 1.08 -18.19 -3.18
N ARG A 59 -0.03 -17.98 -2.46
CA ARG A 59 -0.11 -16.96 -1.40
C ARG A 59 0.78 -17.31 -0.20
N PRO A 60 1.37 -16.30 0.47
CA PRO A 60 1.30 -14.87 0.16
C PRO A 60 2.41 -14.45 -0.81
N TYR A 61 2.08 -13.57 -1.75
CA TYR A 61 3.05 -12.85 -2.57
C TYR A 61 3.60 -11.65 -1.81
N LEU A 62 4.89 -11.69 -1.49
CA LEU A 62 5.60 -10.58 -0.82
C LEU A 62 6.26 -9.60 -1.81
N THR A 63 6.35 -9.96 -3.09
CA THR A 63 6.86 -9.11 -4.17
C THR A 63 5.99 -9.26 -5.42
N ALA A 64 5.97 -8.25 -6.28
CA ALA A 64 5.29 -8.35 -7.57
C ALA A 64 6.00 -9.35 -8.51
N THR A 65 7.32 -9.50 -8.37
CA THR A 65 8.11 -10.49 -9.13
C THR A 65 7.73 -11.94 -8.78
N ALA A 66 7.33 -12.22 -7.54
CA ALA A 66 6.84 -13.55 -7.16
C ALA A 66 5.49 -13.88 -7.82
N LEU A 67 4.61 -12.88 -7.96
CA LEU A 67 3.38 -13.04 -8.73
C LEU A 67 3.70 -13.22 -10.23
N ASP A 68 4.59 -12.40 -10.79
CA ASP A 68 5.01 -12.50 -12.19
C ASP A 68 5.55 -13.90 -12.53
N ALA A 69 6.39 -14.45 -11.65
CA ALA A 69 6.91 -15.81 -11.79
C ALA A 69 5.78 -16.87 -11.80
N THR A 70 4.74 -16.70 -10.99
CA THR A 70 3.57 -17.60 -11.01
C THR A 70 2.81 -17.51 -12.33
N LEU A 71 2.55 -16.29 -12.81
CA LEU A 71 1.85 -16.06 -14.08
C LEU A 71 2.66 -16.58 -15.27
N SER A 72 3.99 -16.40 -15.25
CA SER A 72 4.92 -16.91 -16.25
C SER A 72 4.96 -18.45 -16.25
N ALA A 73 5.01 -19.08 -15.07
CA ALA A 73 4.91 -20.53 -14.94
C ALA A 73 3.56 -21.08 -15.43
N ALA A 74 2.50 -20.27 -15.37
CA ALA A 74 1.20 -20.56 -15.96
C ALA A 74 1.12 -20.23 -17.47
N THR A 75 2.27 -20.02 -18.13
CA THR A 75 2.44 -19.84 -19.57
C THR A 75 1.88 -18.53 -20.16
N LEU A 76 1.61 -17.52 -19.33
CA LEU A 76 1.25 -16.19 -19.82
C LEU A 76 2.47 -15.51 -20.42
N SER A 77 2.32 -14.99 -21.65
CA SER A 77 3.33 -14.16 -22.30
C SER A 77 3.55 -12.83 -21.56
N ASP A 78 4.70 -12.19 -21.78
CA ASP A 78 5.03 -10.90 -21.12
C ASP A 78 3.96 -9.83 -21.37
N GLN A 79 3.37 -9.82 -22.57
CA GLN A 79 2.26 -8.93 -22.91
C GLN A 79 1.01 -9.26 -22.06
N GLN A 80 0.63 -10.53 -21.95
CA GLN A 80 -0.54 -10.93 -21.14
C GLN A 80 -0.32 -10.61 -19.66
N ARG A 81 0.89 -10.81 -19.11
CA ARG A 81 1.20 -10.44 -17.72
C ARG A 81 1.11 -8.93 -17.50
N THR A 82 1.58 -8.14 -18.46
CA THR A 82 1.40 -6.67 -18.44
C THR A 82 -0.09 -6.29 -18.40
N GLU A 83 -0.94 -6.96 -19.19
CA GLU A 83 -2.39 -6.72 -19.20
C GLU A 83 -3.08 -7.18 -17.91
N VAL A 84 -2.60 -8.25 -17.27
CA VAL A 84 -3.04 -8.69 -15.93
C VAL A 84 -2.73 -7.62 -14.88
N PHE A 85 -1.50 -7.09 -14.87
CA PHE A 85 -1.03 -6.16 -13.85
C PHE A 85 -1.78 -4.83 -13.83
N VAL A 86 -2.50 -4.46 -14.89
CA VAL A 86 -3.42 -3.31 -14.88
C VAL A 86 -4.55 -3.47 -13.86
N ASN A 87 -4.99 -4.71 -13.59
CA ASN A 87 -6.16 -5.01 -12.76
C ASN A 87 -5.85 -5.87 -11.54
N LEU A 88 -4.69 -6.52 -11.46
CA LEU A 88 -4.29 -7.42 -10.37
C LEU A 88 -2.82 -7.22 -10.04
N PHE A 89 -2.49 -6.65 -8.88
CA PHE A 89 -1.10 -6.31 -8.56
C PHE A 89 -0.78 -6.43 -7.06
N VAL A 90 0.47 -6.80 -6.76
CA VAL A 90 1.02 -6.76 -5.39
C VAL A 90 1.66 -5.39 -5.18
N PRO A 91 1.13 -4.51 -4.29
CA PRO A 91 1.78 -3.23 -4.05
C PRO A 91 3.24 -3.40 -3.64
N ILE A 92 4.14 -2.59 -4.20
CA ILE A 92 5.59 -2.70 -4.01
C ILE A 92 6.10 -1.67 -3.00
N ASN A 93 7.12 -2.04 -2.23
CA ASN A 93 7.73 -1.15 -1.26
C ASN A 93 8.67 -0.17 -1.98
N LEU A 94 8.32 1.12 -2.00
CA LEU A 94 9.13 2.14 -2.67
C LEU A 94 10.55 2.25 -2.11
N ASN A 95 10.81 1.87 -0.86
CA ASN A 95 12.14 1.92 -0.26
C ASN A 95 13.03 0.72 -0.62
N THR A 96 12.46 -0.41 -1.06
CA THR A 96 13.22 -1.67 -1.22
C THR A 96 12.99 -2.43 -2.53
N ALA A 97 11.96 -2.09 -3.31
CA ALA A 97 11.70 -2.73 -4.60
C ALA A 97 12.92 -2.65 -5.54
N SER A 98 13.17 -3.70 -6.30
CA SER A 98 14.20 -3.66 -7.35
C SER A 98 13.72 -2.86 -8.57
N GLU A 99 14.63 -2.41 -9.43
CA GLU A 99 14.26 -1.77 -10.71
C GLU A 99 13.38 -2.71 -11.56
N GLU A 100 13.71 -4.01 -11.60
CA GLU A 100 12.89 -5.04 -12.26
C GLU A 100 11.47 -5.08 -11.70
N GLU A 101 11.32 -5.07 -10.37
CA GLU A 101 10.01 -5.06 -9.72
C GLU A 101 9.23 -3.76 -9.98
N MET A 102 9.92 -2.60 -10.00
CA MET A 102 9.29 -1.32 -10.33
C MET A 102 8.77 -1.30 -11.77
N MET A 103 9.49 -1.89 -12.71
CA MET A 103 9.08 -1.97 -14.11
C MET A 103 7.89 -2.89 -14.36
N LEU A 104 7.48 -3.71 -13.38
CA LEU A 104 6.21 -4.45 -13.45
C LEU A 104 5.00 -3.55 -13.24
N VAL A 105 5.17 -2.37 -12.64
CA VAL A 105 4.09 -1.40 -12.49
C VAL A 105 3.64 -0.94 -13.89
N PRO A 106 2.35 -1.09 -14.26
CA PRO A 106 1.88 -0.71 -15.59
C PRO A 106 2.25 0.74 -15.92
N GLY A 107 2.84 0.96 -17.09
CA GLY A 107 3.27 2.29 -17.56
C GLY A 107 4.58 2.81 -16.97
N VAL A 108 5.21 2.09 -16.03
CA VAL A 108 6.54 2.46 -15.49
C VAL A 108 7.63 1.86 -16.35
N GLY A 109 8.30 2.70 -17.15
CA GLY A 109 9.54 2.34 -17.85
C GLY A 109 10.79 2.71 -17.04
N GLY A 110 11.96 2.35 -17.56
CA GLY A 110 13.25 2.54 -16.87
C GLY A 110 13.53 3.97 -16.40
N ARG A 111 13.03 5.00 -17.11
CA ARG A 111 13.15 6.39 -16.62
C ARG A 111 12.40 6.60 -15.30
N MET A 112 11.13 6.21 -15.23
CA MET A 112 10.33 6.41 -14.00
C MET A 112 10.81 5.51 -12.86
N ALA A 113 11.24 4.27 -13.18
CA ALA A 113 11.87 3.40 -12.20
C ALA A 113 13.15 4.03 -11.61
N HIS A 114 13.95 4.72 -12.44
CA HIS A 114 15.12 5.47 -11.97
C HIS A 114 14.72 6.61 -11.01
N GLU A 115 13.70 7.41 -11.34
CA GLU A 115 13.20 8.44 -10.42
C GLU A 115 12.78 7.83 -9.08
N PHE A 116 12.08 6.69 -9.10
CA PHE A 116 11.64 6.01 -7.88
C PHE A 116 12.79 5.61 -6.96
N ASP A 117 13.91 5.16 -7.55
CA ASP A 117 15.11 4.78 -6.83
C ASP A 117 15.89 6.01 -6.31
N GLU A 118 16.00 7.07 -7.11
CA GLU A 118 16.76 8.29 -6.77
C GLU A 118 16.17 9.01 -5.53
N TYR A 119 14.85 9.00 -5.36
CA TYR A 119 14.22 9.65 -4.21
C TYR A 119 14.34 8.84 -2.91
N ARG A 120 14.88 7.62 -2.90
CA ARG A 120 15.02 6.84 -1.66
C ARG A 120 15.95 7.53 -0.63
N PRO A 121 15.65 7.42 0.69
CA PRO A 121 14.43 6.88 1.27
C PRO A 121 13.23 7.83 1.10
N TRP A 122 12.03 7.26 1.01
CA TRP A 122 10.76 7.99 0.90
C TRP A 122 10.27 8.53 2.25
N GLU A 123 11.10 9.35 2.91
CA GLU A 123 10.77 9.97 4.19
C GLU A 123 9.53 10.87 4.10
N GLY A 124 8.63 10.80 5.07
CA GLY A 124 7.33 11.48 4.99
C GLY A 124 6.31 10.77 4.09
N GLY A 125 6.59 9.52 3.70
CA GLY A 125 5.59 8.60 3.16
C GLY A 125 5.02 9.01 1.81
N ILE A 126 3.74 8.69 1.59
CA ILE A 126 3.07 8.94 0.32
C ILE A 126 2.96 10.43 -0.03
N LEU A 127 2.99 11.31 0.97
CA LEU A 127 2.93 12.76 0.73
C LEU A 127 4.20 13.25 0.02
N ARG A 128 5.35 12.65 0.34
CA ARG A 128 6.58 12.87 -0.42
C ARG A 128 6.46 12.28 -1.83
N PHE A 129 5.93 11.06 -1.97
CA PHE A 129 5.66 10.47 -3.29
C PHE A 129 4.85 11.40 -4.20
N ARG A 130 3.70 11.89 -3.74
CA ARG A 130 2.84 12.83 -4.48
C ARG A 130 3.61 14.06 -4.95
N ARG A 131 4.35 14.69 -4.03
CA ARG A 131 5.07 15.93 -4.29
C ARG A 131 6.21 15.75 -5.27
N GLU A 132 7.01 14.69 -5.13
CA GLU A 132 8.18 14.48 -5.97
C GLU A 132 7.77 13.94 -7.35
N ILE A 133 6.85 12.98 -7.43
CA ILE A 133 6.41 12.38 -8.70
C ILE A 133 5.52 13.33 -9.50
N GLY A 134 4.72 14.19 -8.84
CA GLY A 134 3.93 15.23 -9.50
C GLY A 134 4.75 16.30 -10.23
N LYS A 135 6.09 16.29 -10.11
CA LYS A 135 6.97 17.13 -10.94
C LYS A 135 7.15 16.59 -12.36
N TYR A 136 6.88 15.30 -12.57
CA TYR A 136 7.17 14.56 -13.82
C TYR A 136 5.91 14.16 -14.57
N VAL A 137 4.81 13.99 -13.85
CA VAL A 137 3.52 13.53 -14.37
C VAL A 137 2.38 14.33 -13.75
N ASP A 138 1.19 14.27 -14.35
CA ASP A 138 0.00 14.95 -13.83
C ASP A 138 -0.61 14.23 -12.61
N ASP A 139 -1.57 14.89 -11.95
CA ASP A 139 -2.21 14.38 -10.73
C ASP A 139 -2.96 13.07 -10.95
N ASP A 140 -3.52 12.85 -12.15
CA ASP A 140 -4.24 11.62 -12.50
C ASP A 140 -3.25 10.43 -12.58
N GLU A 141 -2.07 10.66 -13.17
CA GLU A 141 -1.01 9.67 -13.24
C GLU A 141 -0.36 9.40 -11.87
N VAL A 142 -0.17 10.43 -11.02
CA VAL A 142 0.24 10.23 -9.62
C VAL A 142 -0.78 9.33 -8.91
N ALA A 143 -2.07 9.66 -8.98
CA ALA A 143 -3.13 8.88 -8.35
C ALA A 143 -3.22 7.44 -8.91
N ARG A 144 -2.89 7.24 -10.18
CA ARG A 144 -2.79 5.90 -10.78
C ARG A 144 -1.63 5.11 -10.18
N LEU A 145 -0.43 5.70 -10.13
CA LEU A 145 0.78 5.04 -9.63
C LEU A 145 0.67 4.65 -8.14
N GLU A 146 0.01 5.48 -7.33
CA GLU A 146 -0.23 5.21 -5.90
C GLU A 146 -0.97 3.89 -5.61
N LYS A 147 -1.70 3.33 -6.58
CA LYS A 147 -2.38 2.04 -6.44
C LYS A 147 -1.40 0.85 -6.41
N TYR A 148 -0.19 1.05 -6.91
CA TYR A 148 0.80 -0.01 -7.12
C TYR A 148 1.94 0.03 -6.12
N VAL A 149 2.01 1.07 -5.28
CA VAL A 149 3.19 1.34 -4.46
C VAL A 149 2.78 1.61 -3.01
N PHE A 150 3.72 1.41 -2.09
CA PHE A 150 3.56 1.81 -0.70
C PHE A 150 4.89 2.23 -0.08
N VAL A 151 4.80 2.99 1.01
CA VAL A 151 5.94 3.29 1.88
C VAL A 151 5.64 2.68 3.25
N PRO A 152 6.54 1.86 3.83
CA PRO A 152 6.38 1.31 5.18
C PRO A 152 6.22 2.43 6.21
N MET A 153 5.45 2.15 7.26
CA MET A 153 5.11 3.12 8.31
C MET A 153 5.70 2.68 9.65
N ASP A 154 6.12 3.63 10.47
CA ASP A 154 6.60 3.30 11.81
C ASP A 154 5.43 2.78 12.65
N LEU A 155 5.54 1.51 13.05
CA LEU A 155 4.55 0.80 13.84
C LEU A 155 4.27 1.49 15.17
N ASN A 156 5.22 2.25 15.72
CA ASN A 156 5.07 2.97 16.98
C ASN A 156 4.50 4.40 16.84
N ALA A 157 4.52 4.98 15.63
CA ALA A 157 4.13 6.37 15.41
C ALA A 157 2.94 6.56 14.45
N ALA A 158 2.67 5.60 13.55
CA ALA A 158 1.59 5.71 12.57
C ALA A 158 0.21 5.90 13.23
N SER A 159 -0.69 6.64 12.58
CA SER A 159 -2.06 6.83 13.06
C SER A 159 -2.95 5.61 12.75
N SER A 160 -4.14 5.57 13.36
CA SER A 160 -5.16 4.58 13.01
C SER A 160 -5.58 4.72 11.54
N GLU A 161 -5.70 5.95 11.03
CA GLU A 161 -5.99 6.24 9.64
C GLU A 161 -4.90 5.72 8.70
N ASP A 162 -3.63 5.83 9.10
CA ASP A 162 -2.50 5.29 8.35
C ASP A 162 -2.53 3.76 8.29
N PHE A 163 -2.98 3.07 9.34
CA PHE A 163 -3.09 1.61 9.28
C PHE A 163 -4.30 1.11 8.48
N LEU A 164 -5.39 1.87 8.45
CA LEU A 164 -6.61 1.51 7.71
C LEU A 164 -6.42 1.46 6.19
N THR A 165 -5.31 2.00 5.70
CA THR A 165 -4.98 1.99 4.28
C THR A 165 -4.26 0.72 3.84
N ILE A 166 -3.75 -0.08 4.78
CA ILE A 166 -3.12 -1.36 4.47
C ILE A 166 -4.21 -2.27 3.88
N PRO A 167 -4.02 -2.81 2.66
CA PRO A 167 -5.04 -3.66 2.05
C PRO A 167 -5.45 -4.81 2.99
N GLY A 168 -6.75 -5.00 3.20
CA GLY A 168 -7.30 -6.05 4.06
C GLY A 168 -7.25 -5.77 5.57
N VAL A 169 -6.66 -4.65 6.01
CA VAL A 169 -6.67 -4.23 7.42
C VAL A 169 -7.94 -3.42 7.71
N GLY A 170 -8.69 -3.84 8.73
CA GLY A 170 -9.84 -3.12 9.25
C GLY A 170 -9.65 -2.73 10.72
N ASN A 171 -10.61 -1.98 11.27
CA ASN A 171 -10.56 -1.43 12.64
C ASN A 171 -10.12 -2.44 13.72
N ARG A 172 -10.51 -3.72 13.60
CA ARG A 172 -10.07 -4.75 14.55
C ARG A 172 -8.56 -4.91 14.55
N MET A 173 -7.93 -5.06 13.39
CA MET A 173 -6.49 -5.26 13.29
C MET A 173 -5.71 -3.97 13.63
N VAL A 174 -6.26 -2.81 13.29
CA VAL A 174 -5.71 -1.51 13.71
C VAL A 174 -5.63 -1.42 15.24
N HIS A 175 -6.70 -1.83 15.93
CA HIS A 175 -6.70 -1.89 17.39
C HIS A 175 -5.59 -2.81 17.92
N GLU A 176 -5.39 -3.99 17.34
CA GLU A 176 -4.30 -4.89 17.77
C GLU A 176 -2.92 -4.27 17.50
N PHE A 177 -2.73 -3.55 16.39
CA PHE A 177 -1.47 -2.84 16.13
C PHE A 177 -1.21 -1.81 17.23
N GLU A 178 -2.21 -1.07 17.68
CA GLU A 178 -2.05 -0.03 18.70
C GLU A 178 -1.90 -0.59 20.13
N GLU A 179 -2.60 -1.68 20.45
CA GLU A 179 -2.63 -2.27 21.80
C GLU A 179 -1.24 -2.70 22.30
N TYR A 180 -0.40 -3.25 21.41
CA TYR A 180 0.92 -3.75 21.79
C TYR A 180 2.04 -2.69 21.68
N ARG A 181 1.71 -1.43 21.42
CA ARG A 181 2.71 -0.35 21.43
C ARG A 181 3.25 -0.10 22.85
N PRO A 182 4.55 0.21 22.98
CA PRO A 182 5.55 0.23 21.92
C PRO A 182 6.05 -1.19 21.58
N TYR A 183 6.23 -1.45 20.29
CA TYR A 183 6.97 -2.61 19.82
C TYR A 183 8.46 -2.34 19.91
N VAL A 184 9.19 -3.32 20.44
CA VAL A 184 10.65 -3.27 20.59
C VAL A 184 11.36 -3.79 19.35
N ASN A 185 10.78 -4.78 18.66
CA ASN A 185 11.34 -5.37 17.45
C ASN A 185 10.27 -6.14 16.66
N MET A 186 10.61 -6.52 15.42
CA MET A 186 9.69 -7.26 14.55
C MET A 186 9.34 -8.66 15.08
N ALA A 187 10.20 -9.29 15.89
CA ALA A 187 9.85 -10.56 16.52
C ALA A 187 8.75 -10.42 17.58
N GLN A 188 8.63 -9.26 18.23
CA GLN A 188 7.45 -8.92 19.04
C GLN A 188 6.24 -8.75 18.14
N PHE A 189 6.33 -7.99 17.04
CA PHE A 189 5.23 -7.84 16.09
C PHE A 189 4.69 -9.19 15.61
N GLU A 190 5.56 -10.07 15.11
CA GLU A 190 5.17 -11.38 14.61
C GLU A 190 4.47 -12.23 15.68
N ARG A 191 4.99 -12.23 16.92
CA ARG A 191 4.41 -12.98 18.03
C ARG A 191 3.06 -12.43 18.47
N GLU A 192 2.92 -11.11 18.59
CA GLU A 192 1.67 -10.50 19.09
C GLU A 192 0.58 -10.54 18.02
N ILE A 193 0.90 -10.21 16.76
CA ILE A 193 -0.06 -10.23 15.66
C ILE A 193 -0.42 -11.66 15.24
N GLY A 194 0.51 -12.62 15.34
CA GLY A 194 0.27 -14.04 15.08
C GLY A 194 -0.74 -14.69 16.03
N LYS A 195 -1.20 -14.01 17.08
CA LYS A 195 -2.34 -14.47 17.90
C LYS A 195 -3.69 -14.30 17.20
N TYR A 196 -3.78 -13.45 16.17
CA TYR A 196 -5.03 -13.01 15.56
C TYR A 196 -5.19 -13.43 14.10
N VAL A 197 -4.08 -13.72 13.44
CA VAL A 197 -4.01 -14.12 12.03
C VAL A 197 -2.95 -15.19 11.84
N ASP A 198 -3.01 -15.90 10.71
CA ASP A 198 -2.04 -16.93 10.36
C ASP A 198 -0.68 -16.34 9.96
N GLU A 199 0.31 -17.22 9.83
CA GLU A 199 1.71 -16.91 9.51
C GLU A 199 1.85 -16.18 8.16
N ASN A 200 1.02 -16.53 7.18
CA ASN A 200 1.03 -15.90 5.86
C ASN A 200 0.56 -14.45 5.94
N GLU A 201 -0.48 -14.20 6.73
CA GLU A 201 -1.01 -12.86 6.96
C GLU A 201 -0.05 -12.03 7.82
N VAL A 202 0.61 -12.61 8.82
CA VAL A 202 1.71 -11.94 9.56
C VAL A 202 2.81 -11.49 8.59
N ALA A 203 3.28 -12.39 7.73
CA ALA A 203 4.33 -12.08 6.75
C ALA A 203 3.89 -10.97 5.76
N ARG A 204 2.63 -10.99 5.34
CA ARG A 204 2.06 -9.94 4.47
C ARG A 204 2.01 -8.59 5.18
N LEU A 205 1.52 -8.55 6.42
CA LEU A 205 1.39 -7.32 7.20
C LEU A 205 2.74 -6.72 7.58
N ALA A 206 3.74 -7.56 7.90
CA ALA A 206 5.10 -7.13 8.22
C ALA A 206 5.75 -6.27 7.12
N ARG A 207 5.31 -6.40 5.86
CA ARG A 207 5.82 -5.59 4.74
C ARG A 207 5.52 -4.10 4.89
N TYR A 208 4.39 -3.76 5.51
CA TYR A 208 3.85 -2.40 5.55
C TYR A 208 4.33 -1.57 6.73
N VAL A 209 5.07 -2.19 7.65
CA VAL A 209 5.46 -1.56 8.91
C VAL A 209 6.94 -1.75 9.18
N TYR A 210 7.53 -0.81 9.92
CA TYR A 210 8.86 -0.94 10.48
C TYR A 210 8.86 -0.43 11.92
N ILE A 211 9.95 -0.62 12.65
CA ILE A 211 10.16 -0.06 13.98
C ILE A 211 11.42 0.79 13.90
N GLU A 212 11.29 2.10 14.15
CA GLU A 212 12.45 2.99 14.27
C GLU A 212 13.26 2.60 15.53
N GLN A 213 14.59 2.56 15.41
CA GLN A 213 15.50 2.21 16.51
C GLN A 213 15.81 3.38 17.41
#